data_AF-A0A1V3XRS6-F1
#
_entry.id   AF-A0A1V3XRS6-F1
#
_cell.length_a   1.000
_cell.length_b   1.000
_cell.length_c   1.000
_cell.angle_alpha   90.00
_cell.angle_beta   90.00
_cell.angle_gamma   90.00
#
_symmetry.space_group_name_H-M   'P 1'
#
loop_
_entity.id
_entity.type
_entity.pdbx_description
1 polymer ?
#
loop_
_entity_poly.entity_id
_entity_poly.type
_entity_poly.pdbx_seq_one_letter_code
_entity_poly.pdbx_strand_id
1 'polypeptide(L)'
;MLLKLGGEMFGGGQVGLDPDVVAQVARQIAEVVRGGVQVAVVIGGGNFFRGAQLQQRGMERTRSDYMGMLGTVMNSLALQDFLEKEGIVTRVQTAITMGQVAEPYLPLRAVRHLEKGGW
;
A
#
# COMPACT_ATOMS: atom_id res chain seq x y z
N MET A 1 15.49 -0.51 2.95
CA MET A 1 15.16 -0.30 1.51
C MET A 1 13.77 0.30 1.40
N LEU A 2 13.59 1.28 0.50
CA LEU A 2 12.27 1.85 0.19
C LEU A 2 11.84 1.35 -1.20
N LEU A 3 10.70 0.67 -1.27
CA LEU A 3 10.06 0.23 -2.51
C LEU A 3 8.87 1.13 -2.83
N LYS A 4 8.86 1.72 -4.03
CA LYS A 4 7.71 2.46 -4.55
C LYS A 4 7.01 1.60 -5.60
N LEU A 5 5.77 1.22 -5.33
CA LEU A 5 4.94 0.42 -6.21
C LEU A 5 3.86 1.29 -6.86
N GLY A 6 3.71 1.19 -8.17
CA GLY A 6 2.60 1.81 -8.88
C GLY A 6 1.30 1.07 -8.57
N GLY A 7 0.23 1.78 -8.21
CA GLY A 7 -1.05 1.15 -7.86
C GLY A 7 -1.64 0.33 -9.01
N GLU A 8 -1.43 0.75 -10.27
CA GLU A 8 -1.96 0.05 -11.45
C GLU A 8 -1.44 -1.38 -11.59
N MET A 9 -0.26 -1.68 -11.05
CA MET A 9 0.27 -3.04 -10.98
C MET A 9 -0.73 -3.97 -10.29
N PHE A 10 -1.32 -3.54 -9.18
CA PHE A 10 -2.22 -4.36 -8.36
C PHE A 10 -3.58 -4.58 -9.03
N GLY A 11 -3.91 -3.86 -10.11
CA GLY A 11 -5.17 -4.03 -10.82
C GLY A 11 -5.17 -5.14 -11.86
N GLY A 12 -4.03 -5.78 -12.15
CA GLY A 12 -3.95 -6.83 -13.18
C GLY A 12 -4.39 -6.37 -14.59
N GLY A 13 -4.29 -5.06 -14.87
CA GLY A 13 -4.79 -4.45 -16.11
C GLY A 13 -6.26 -4.02 -16.08
N GLN A 14 -6.98 -4.26 -14.98
CA GLN A 14 -8.36 -3.82 -14.77
C GLN A 14 -8.49 -2.86 -13.59
N VAL A 15 -9.69 -2.30 -13.40
CA VAL A 15 -10.00 -1.50 -12.21
C VAL A 15 -10.28 -2.44 -11.05
N GLY A 16 -9.63 -2.22 -9.91
CA GLY A 16 -9.79 -3.06 -8.72
C GLY A 16 -8.46 -3.64 -8.24
N LEU A 17 -8.53 -4.80 -7.58
CA LEU A 17 -7.40 -5.49 -6.99
C LEU A 17 -7.36 -6.93 -7.49
N ASP A 18 -6.23 -7.33 -8.08
CA ASP A 18 -5.92 -8.68 -8.50
C ASP A 18 -5.16 -9.39 -7.37
N PRO A 19 -5.79 -10.35 -6.66
CA PRO A 19 -5.18 -11.02 -5.53
C PRO A 19 -3.93 -11.83 -5.91
N ASP A 20 -3.85 -12.35 -7.14
CA ASP A 20 -2.71 -13.16 -7.58
C ASP A 20 -1.47 -12.28 -7.75
N VAL A 21 -1.65 -11.07 -8.29
CA VAL A 21 -0.56 -10.08 -8.40
C VAL A 21 -0.09 -9.63 -7.01
N VAL A 22 -1.02 -9.32 -6.10
CA VAL A 22 -0.66 -8.91 -4.73
C VAL A 22 0.07 -10.04 -4.00
N ALA A 23 -0.39 -11.29 -4.14
CA ALA A 23 0.27 -12.47 -3.56
C ALA A 23 1.67 -12.68 -4.13
N GLN A 24 1.87 -12.48 -5.44
CA GLN A 24 3.20 -12.55 -6.05
C GLN A 24 4.14 -11.48 -5.48
N VAL A 25 3.69 -10.23 -5.37
CA VAL A 25 4.50 -9.15 -4.81
C VAL A 25 4.82 -9.40 -3.34
N ALA A 26 3.85 -9.88 -2.56
CA ALA A 26 4.05 -10.23 -1.14
C ALA A 26 5.14 -11.30 -0.97
N ARG A 27 5.12 -12.36 -1.79
CA ARG A 27 6.16 -13.42 -1.77
C ARG A 27 7.56 -12.86 -2.06
N GLN A 28 7.69 -12.02 -3.08
CA GLN A 28 8.97 -11.39 -3.43
C GLN A 28 9.49 -10.50 -2.30
N ILE A 29 8.62 -9.71 -1.67
CA ILE A 29 9.01 -8.87 -0.52
C ILE A 29 9.40 -9.77 0.67
N ALA A 30 8.65 -10.83 0.93
CA ALA A 30 8.93 -11.76 2.02
C ALA A 30 10.30 -12.44 1.87
N GLU A 31 10.68 -12.85 0.66
CA GLU A 31 12.03 -13.38 0.37
C GLU A 31 13.13 -12.38 0.74
N VAL A 32 12.97 -11.11 0.34
CA VAL A 32 13.92 -10.03 0.64
C VAL A 32 14.02 -9.75 2.14
N VAL A 33 12.87 -9.72 2.84
CA VAL A 33 12.82 -9.50 4.29
C VAL A 33 13.47 -10.67 5.04
N ARG A 34 13.22 -11.92 4.63
CA ARG A 34 13.88 -13.11 5.20
C ARG A 34 15.39 -13.11 4.98
N GLY A 35 15.88 -12.40 3.95
CA GLY A 35 17.29 -12.11 3.73
C GLY A 35 17.90 -11.05 4.67
N GLY A 36 17.13 -10.56 5.66
CA GLY A 36 17.59 -9.57 6.65
C GLY A 36 17.44 -8.12 6.21
N VAL A 37 16.80 -7.85 5.07
CA VAL A 37 16.61 -6.48 4.57
C VAL A 37 15.34 -5.88 5.17
N GLN A 38 15.47 -4.72 5.79
CA GLN A 38 14.32 -3.92 6.23
C GLN A 38 13.65 -3.27 5.02
N VAL A 39 12.35 -3.49 4.83
CA VAL A 39 11.60 -3.00 3.67
C VAL A 39 10.49 -2.04 4.12
N ALA A 40 10.50 -0.84 3.56
CA ALA A 40 9.38 0.09 3.59
C ALA A 40 8.75 0.14 2.20
N VAL A 41 7.41 0.17 2.13
CA VAL A 41 6.67 0.16 0.86
C VAL A 41 5.78 1.39 0.78
N VAL A 42 5.78 2.05 -0.38
CA VAL A 42 4.83 3.12 -0.73
C VAL A 42 4.07 2.68 -1.97
N ILE A 43 2.73 2.64 -1.90
CA ILE A 43 1.88 2.12 -2.97
C ILE A 43 0.97 3.24 -3.49
N GLY A 44 0.85 3.38 -4.82
CA GLY A 44 -0.13 4.26 -5.44
C GLY A 44 -1.55 3.69 -5.40
N GLY A 45 -2.59 4.51 -5.64
CA GLY A 45 -4.00 4.09 -5.66
C GLY A 45 -4.65 4.02 -7.05
N GLY A 46 -3.84 4.08 -8.12
CA GLY A 46 -4.32 4.27 -9.50
C GLY A 46 -5.19 3.14 -10.05
N ASN A 47 -5.05 1.91 -9.55
CA ASN A 47 -5.89 0.77 -9.91
C ASN A 47 -7.37 0.96 -9.54
N PHE A 48 -7.68 1.74 -8.51
CA PHE A 48 -9.07 2.04 -8.14
C PHE A 48 -9.61 3.28 -8.85
N PHE A 49 -8.73 4.09 -9.45
CA PHE A 49 -9.08 5.43 -9.90
C PHE A 49 -8.44 5.78 -11.24
N ARG A 50 -9.24 5.74 -12.32
CA ARG A 50 -8.87 6.29 -13.63
C ARG A 50 -9.09 7.79 -13.64
N GLY A 51 -8.23 8.55 -12.95
CA GLY A 51 -8.49 9.96 -12.65
C GLY A 51 -8.75 10.87 -13.85
N ALA A 52 -8.15 10.56 -15.01
CA ALA A 52 -8.44 11.28 -16.25
C ALA A 52 -9.92 11.13 -16.69
N GLN A 53 -10.54 9.96 -16.49
CA GLN A 53 -11.92 9.71 -16.89
C GLN A 53 -12.95 10.37 -15.97
N LEU A 54 -12.63 10.49 -14.68
CA LEU A 54 -13.53 11.09 -13.69
C LEU A 54 -13.44 12.63 -13.68
N GLN A 55 -12.26 13.19 -13.91
CA GLN A 55 -12.13 14.65 -14.12
C GLN A 55 -12.85 15.11 -15.38
N GLN A 56 -12.77 14.35 -16.48
CA GLN A 56 -13.54 14.63 -17.71
C GLN A 56 -15.06 14.61 -17.49
N ARG A 57 -15.53 13.93 -16.44
CA ARG A 57 -16.95 13.86 -16.06
C ARG A 57 -17.35 14.89 -15.01
N GLY A 58 -16.51 15.89 -14.75
CA GLY A 58 -16.83 17.02 -13.86
C GLY A 58 -16.54 16.77 -12.38
N MET A 59 -15.73 15.77 -12.04
CA MET A 59 -15.30 15.56 -10.65
C MET A 59 -14.33 16.67 -10.22
N GLU A 60 -14.60 17.25 -9.05
CA GLU A 60 -13.73 18.23 -8.40
C GLU A 60 -12.39 17.57 -8.03
N ARG A 61 -11.28 18.29 -8.26
CA ARG A 61 -9.92 17.78 -8.17
C ARG A 61 -9.56 17.35 -6.75
N THR A 62 -9.90 18.13 -5.73
CA THR A 62 -9.62 17.78 -4.32
C THR A 62 -10.33 16.48 -3.92
N ARG A 63 -11.59 16.27 -4.33
CA ARG A 63 -12.28 14.98 -4.08
C ARG A 63 -11.59 13.81 -4.79
N SER A 64 -11.16 14.02 -6.02
CA SER A 64 -10.37 13.05 -6.79
C SER A 64 -9.08 12.66 -6.07
N ASP A 65 -8.36 13.64 -5.52
CA ASP A 65 -7.11 13.40 -4.79
C ASP A 65 -7.35 12.59 -3.50
N TYR A 66 -8.44 12.89 -2.76
CA TYR A 66 -8.84 12.08 -1.60
C TYR A 66 -9.16 10.64 -1.96
N MET A 67 -9.89 10.41 -3.06
CA MET A 67 -10.16 9.04 -3.53
C MET A 67 -8.88 8.30 -3.89
N GLY A 68 -7.92 9.00 -4.51
CA GLY A 68 -6.58 8.45 -4.79
C GLY A 68 -5.84 8.05 -3.51
N MET A 69 -5.86 8.89 -2.47
CA MET A 69 -5.25 8.58 -1.17
C MET A 69 -5.97 7.45 -0.43
N LEU A 70 -7.29 7.29 -0.56
CA LEU A 70 -7.99 6.12 -0.02
C LEU A 70 -7.60 4.85 -0.79
N GLY A 71 -7.39 4.94 -2.11
CA GLY A 71 -6.87 3.86 -2.93
C GLY A 71 -5.50 3.35 -2.46
N THR A 72 -4.60 4.23 -2.04
CA THR A 72 -3.29 3.81 -1.49
C THR A 72 -3.46 3.01 -0.20
N VAL A 73 -4.38 3.43 0.67
CA VAL A 73 -4.68 2.71 1.92
C VAL A 73 -5.25 1.34 1.62
N MET A 74 -6.23 1.24 0.71
CA MET A 74 -6.82 -0.05 0.33
C MET A 74 -5.76 -1.04 -0.19
N ASN A 75 -4.87 -0.59 -1.08
CA ASN A 75 -3.77 -1.41 -1.56
C ASN A 75 -2.80 -1.82 -0.45
N SER A 76 -2.54 -0.93 0.51
CA SER A 76 -1.62 -1.20 1.62
C SER A 76 -2.18 -2.26 2.56
N LEU A 77 -3.50 -2.21 2.85
CA LEU A 77 -4.18 -3.24 3.65
C LEU A 77 -4.20 -4.59 2.94
N ALA A 78 -4.46 -4.60 1.62
CA ALA A 78 -4.39 -5.82 0.84
C ALA A 78 -2.98 -6.43 0.90
N LEU A 79 -1.94 -5.64 0.65
CA LEU A 79 -0.57 -6.14 0.73
C LEU A 79 -0.21 -6.62 2.14
N GLN A 80 -0.66 -5.92 3.20
CA GLN A 80 -0.45 -6.34 4.58
C GLN A 80 -1.01 -7.74 4.83
N ASP A 81 -2.25 -8.03 4.44
CA ASP A 81 -2.88 -9.34 4.64
C ASP A 81 -2.06 -10.46 3.97
N PHE A 82 -1.60 -10.26 2.73
CA PHE A 82 -0.77 -11.24 2.05
C PHE A 82 0.64 -11.38 2.64
N LEU A 83 1.25 -10.30 3.14
CA LEU A 83 2.53 -10.35 3.85
C LEU A 83 2.40 -11.08 5.19
N GLU A 84 1.32 -10.86 5.92
CA GLU A 84 1.06 -11.54 7.19
C GLU A 84 0.82 -13.05 6.98
N LYS A 85 0.16 -13.45 5.88
CA LYS A 85 0.05 -14.85 5.45
C LYS A 85 1.41 -15.49 5.11
N GLU A 86 2.38 -14.69 4.66
CA GLU A 86 3.78 -15.10 4.47
C GLU A 86 4.60 -15.07 5.77
N GLY A 87 3.98 -14.78 6.91
CA GLY A 87 4.63 -14.70 8.22
C GLY A 87 5.45 -13.42 8.44
N ILE A 88 5.25 -12.38 7.62
CA ILE A 88 5.97 -11.11 7.72
C ILE A 88 5.15 -10.12 8.55
N VAL A 89 5.68 -9.75 9.72
CA VAL A 89 5.07 -8.72 10.57
C VAL A 89 5.06 -7.40 9.82
N THR A 90 3.86 -6.89 9.55
CA THR A 90 3.65 -5.70 8.73
C THR A 90 2.80 -4.68 9.47
N ARG A 91 3.01 -3.40 9.18
CA ARG A 91 2.21 -2.29 9.72
C ARG A 91 1.87 -1.32 8.60
N VAL A 92 0.61 -0.91 8.52
CA VAL A 92 0.16 0.12 7.58
C VAL A 92 0.10 1.47 8.30
N GLN A 93 0.75 2.46 7.69
CA GLN A 93 0.75 3.83 8.16
C GLN A 93 0.20 4.77 7.09
N THR A 94 -0.62 5.75 7.49
CA THR A 94 -1.33 6.64 6.58
C THR A 94 -1.25 8.11 7.03
N ALA A 95 -1.21 9.02 6.06
CA ALA A 95 -1.31 10.46 6.30
C ALA A 95 -2.76 10.91 6.63
N ILE A 96 -3.75 10.11 6.24
CA ILE A 96 -5.16 10.34 6.60
C ILE A 96 -5.43 9.61 7.91
N THR A 97 -5.82 10.35 8.95
CA THR A 97 -6.18 9.75 10.24
C THR A 97 -7.42 8.87 10.11
N MET A 98 -7.27 7.56 10.34
CA MET A 98 -8.35 6.57 10.29
C MET A 98 -8.12 5.47 11.33
N GLY A 99 -8.24 5.81 12.61
CA GLY A 99 -7.72 5.00 13.72
C GLY A 99 -8.23 3.56 13.84
N GLN A 100 -9.37 3.21 13.24
CA GLN A 100 -9.87 1.83 13.21
C GLN A 100 -9.27 0.98 12.07
N VAL A 101 -8.59 1.62 11.11
CA VAL A 101 -8.17 1.00 9.85
C VAL A 101 -6.64 0.92 9.75
N ALA A 102 -5.94 2.00 10.06
CA ALA A 102 -4.49 2.07 9.93
C ALA A 102 -3.87 3.08 10.91
N GLU A 103 -2.59 2.90 11.22
CA GLU A 103 -1.88 3.81 12.11
C GLU A 103 -1.61 5.17 11.43
N PRO A 104 -1.63 6.28 12.18
CA PRO A 104 -1.14 7.55 11.63
C PRO A 104 0.36 7.45 11.31
N TYR A 105 0.76 7.99 10.17
CA TYR A 105 2.17 8.06 9.79
C TYR A 105 2.93 9.02 10.71
N LEU A 106 3.93 8.48 11.39
CA LEU A 106 4.88 9.21 12.23
C LEU A 106 6.29 8.74 11.86
N PRO A 107 7.16 9.60 11.30
CA PRO A 107 8.47 9.18 10.79
C PRO A 107 9.32 8.40 11.79
N LEU A 108 9.40 8.87 13.04
CA LEU A 108 10.16 8.18 14.09
C LEU A 108 9.58 6.80 14.45
N ARG A 109 8.25 6.63 14.34
CA ARG A 109 7.60 5.34 14.55
C ARG A 109 7.88 4.40 13.38
N ALA A 110 7.84 4.91 12.14
CA ALA A 110 8.18 4.15 10.95
C ALA A 110 9.61 3.59 11.02
N VAL A 111 10.59 4.42 11.41
CA VAL A 111 11.98 3.99 11.61
C VAL A 111 12.07 2.90 12.69
N ARG A 112 11.41 3.08 13.84
CA ARG A 112 11.36 2.05 14.89
C ARG A 112 10.78 0.72 14.41
N HIS A 113 9.76 0.74 13.55
CA HIS A 113 9.21 -0.49 12.97
C HIS A 113 10.22 -1.22 12.07
N LEU A 114 11.02 -0.47 11.31
CA LEU A 114 12.08 -1.05 10.48
C LEU A 114 13.20 -1.63 11.36
N GLU A 115 13.67 -0.86 12.35
CA GLU A 115 14.77 -1.27 13.25
C GLU A 115 14.45 -2.51 14.08
N LYS A 116 13.19 -2.66 14.50
CA LYS A 116 12.76 -3.75 15.37
C LYS A 116 12.60 -5.10 14.68
N GLY A 117 12.67 -5.16 13.34
CA GLY A 117 12.68 -6.45 12.62
C GLY A 117 11.57 -7.43 13.03
N GLY A 118 10.38 -6.92 13.39
CA GLY A 118 9.23 -7.75 13.77
C GLY A 118 9.13 -8.19 15.23
N TRP A 119 9.85 -7.58 16.20
CA TRP A 119 9.67 -7.81 17.65
C TRP A 119 9.61 -6.50 18.46
#